data_AF-A0A355GDT1-F1
#
_entry.id   AF-A0A355GDT1-F1
#
_cell.length_a   1.000
_cell.length_b   1.000
_cell.length_c   1.000
_cell.angle_alpha   90.00
_cell.angle_beta   90.00
_cell.angle_gamma   90.00
#
_symmetry.space_group_name_H-M   'P 1'
#
loop_
_entity.id
_entity.type
_entity.pdbx_description
1 polymer ?
#
loop_
_entity_poly.entity_id
_entity_poly.type
_entity_poly.pdbx_seq_one_letter_code
_entity_poly.pdbx_strand_id
1 'polypeptide(L)'
;MNALIIAIYVCVYLSMLLGGIPGLKVDRTGAALLGALILLAAKGLTEQEALESIDVPTLALLFGMMVISAQLRLGGFYGHITNRIVMHDLSPPLLLASVTGFAGALSAFLTNDVVCLAVTPILS
;
A
#
# COMPACT_ATOMS: atom_id res chain seq x y z
N MET A 1 -22.97 6.11 22.31
CA MET A 1 -22.01 6.64 21.32
C MET A 1 -20.81 5.71 21.15
N ASN A 2 -20.03 5.47 22.21
CA ASN A 2 -18.73 4.77 22.10
C ASN A 2 -18.84 3.32 21.57
N ALA A 3 -19.87 2.56 21.96
CA ALA A 3 -20.05 1.19 21.48
C ALA A 3 -20.28 1.12 19.96
N LEU A 4 -20.99 2.10 19.39
CA LEU A 4 -21.22 2.21 17.95
C LEU A 4 -19.92 2.52 17.20
N ILE A 5 -19.12 3.46 17.74
CA ILE A 5 -17.82 3.83 17.17
C ILE A 5 -16.89 2.62 17.13
N ILE A 6 -16.80 1.87 18.25
CA ILE A 6 -15.99 0.66 18.34
C ILE A 6 -16.49 -0.40 17.36
N ALA A 7 -17.81 -0.62 17.26
CA ALA A 7 -18.37 -1.58 16.33
C ALA A 7 -18.03 -1.24 14.87
N ILE A 8 -18.17 0.04 14.48
CA ILE A 8 -17.80 0.50 13.13
C ILE A 8 -16.31 0.32 12.88
N TYR A 9 -15.46 0.75 13.83
CA TYR A 9 -14.01 0.59 13.73
C TYR A 9 -13.62 -0.88 13.52
N VAL A 10 -14.16 -1.79 14.33
CA VAL A 10 -13.90 -3.24 14.23
C VAL A 10 -14.38 -3.78 12.89
N CYS A 11 -15.59 -3.42 12.44
CA CYS A 11 -16.12 -3.83 11.15
C CYS A 11 -15.26 -3.35 9.96
N VAL A 12 -14.81 -2.09 9.98
CA VAL A 12 -13.94 -1.53 8.93
C VAL A 12 -12.61 -2.28 8.92
N TYR A 13 -11.97 -2.48 10.07
CA TYR A 13 -10.70 -3.22 10.14
C TYR A 13 -10.84 -4.68 9.70
N LEU A 14 -11.92 -5.36 10.08
CA LEU A 14 -12.23 -6.71 9.59
C LEU A 14 -12.38 -6.74 8.07
N SER A 15 -13.08 -5.78 7.49
CA SER A 15 -13.22 -5.70 6.03
C SER A 15 -11.88 -5.47 5.33
N MET A 16 -10.99 -4.65 5.90
CA MET A 16 -9.65 -4.44 5.36
C MET A 16 -8.81 -5.72 5.42
N LEU A 17 -8.91 -6.47 6.52
CA LEU A 17 -8.23 -7.76 6.71
C LEU A 17 -8.72 -8.82 5.72
N LEU A 18 -10.03 -8.86 5.45
CA LEU A 18 -10.65 -9.76 4.47
C LEU A 18 -10.38 -9.33 3.01
N GLY A 19 -9.74 -8.17 2.79
CA GLY A 19 -9.45 -7.63 1.47
C GLY A 19 -10.62 -6.89 0.80
N GLY A 20 -11.72 -6.68 1.54
CA GLY A 20 -12.96 -6.08 1.06
C GLY A 20 -14.15 -6.61 1.84
N ILE A 21 -15.35 -6.09 1.55
CA ILE A 21 -16.58 -6.62 2.16
C ILE A 21 -17.00 -7.88 1.39
N PRO A 22 -17.01 -9.08 2.02
CA PRO A 22 -17.40 -10.30 1.32
C PRO A 22 -18.86 -10.20 0.85
N GLY A 23 -19.09 -10.33 -0.46
CA GLY A 23 -20.41 -10.22 -1.09
C GLY A 23 -20.75 -8.84 -1.66
N LEU A 24 -19.99 -7.80 -1.34
CA LEU A 24 -20.13 -6.46 -1.92
C LEU A 24 -18.86 -6.12 -2.71
N LYS A 25 -18.98 -5.44 -3.86
CA LYS A 25 -17.81 -4.97 -4.64
C LYS A 25 -17.16 -3.74 -3.98
N VAL A 26 -16.90 -3.82 -2.69
CA VAL A 26 -16.31 -2.76 -1.87
C VAL A 26 -14.89 -3.17 -1.52
N ASP A 27 -13.95 -2.38 -2.00
CA ASP A 27 -12.53 -2.49 -1.71
C ASP A 27 -12.21 -1.89 -0.32
N ARG A 28 -10.94 -1.96 0.08
CA ARG A 28 -10.47 -1.44 1.37
C ARG A 28 -10.80 0.05 1.54
N THR A 29 -10.66 0.82 0.47
CA THR A 29 -10.92 2.27 0.45
C THR A 29 -12.41 2.56 0.62
N GLY A 30 -13.28 1.84 -0.12
CA GLY A 30 -14.71 1.98 0.01
C GLY A 30 -15.24 1.61 1.40
N ALA A 31 -14.66 0.59 2.04
CA ALA A 31 -15.06 0.21 3.40
C ALA A 31 -14.69 1.29 4.44
N ALA A 32 -13.51 1.91 4.29
CA ALA A 32 -13.11 3.04 5.12
C ALA A 32 -14.07 4.24 4.96
N LEU A 33 -14.41 4.57 3.71
CA LEU A 33 -15.32 5.67 3.38
C LEU A 33 -16.73 5.43 3.96
N LEU A 34 -17.26 4.22 3.81
CA LEU A 34 -18.55 3.85 4.41
C LEU A 34 -18.53 3.96 5.93
N GLY A 35 -17.46 3.51 6.58
CA GLY A 35 -17.29 3.67 8.03
C GLY A 35 -17.33 5.15 8.46
N ALA A 36 -16.60 6.02 7.75
CA ALA A 36 -16.61 7.46 8.00
C ALA A 36 -18.00 8.08 7.80
N LEU A 37 -18.71 7.71 6.72
CA LEU A 37 -20.08 8.19 6.45
C LEU A 37 -21.07 7.79 7.56
N ILE A 38 -20.98 6.55 8.06
CA ILE A 38 -21.83 6.09 9.16
C ILE A 38 -21.51 6.86 10.45
N LEU A 39 -20.23 7.12 10.74
CA LEU A 39 -19.82 7.91 11.91
C LEU A 39 -20.33 9.36 11.85
N LEU A 40 -20.25 10.00 10.69
CA LEU A 40 -20.81 11.34 10.46
C LEU A 40 -22.34 11.35 10.61
N ALA A 41 -23.03 10.40 9.98
CA ALA A 41 -24.50 10.28 10.07
C ALA A 41 -24.99 10.03 11.50
N ALA A 42 -24.23 9.26 12.29
CA ALA A 42 -24.51 8.98 13.68
C ALA A 42 -24.12 10.13 14.65
N LYS A 43 -23.57 11.25 14.13
CA LYS A 43 -22.98 12.34 14.92
C LYS A 43 -21.90 11.86 15.90
N GLY A 44 -21.22 10.76 15.56
CA GLY A 44 -20.07 10.24 16.31
C GLY A 44 -18.78 10.98 15.98
N LEU A 45 -18.78 11.74 14.89
CA LEU A 45 -17.70 12.61 14.41
C LEU A 45 -18.34 13.85 13.76
N THR A 46 -17.77 15.03 13.97
CA THR A 46 -18.17 16.24 13.24
C THR A 46 -17.45 16.34 11.89
N GLU A 47 -17.98 17.14 10.97
CA GLU A 47 -17.34 17.38 9.67
C GLU A 47 -15.94 17.98 9.82
N GLN A 48 -15.75 18.89 10.78
CA GLN A 48 -14.45 19.49 11.08
C GLN A 48 -13.45 18.45 11.60
N GLU A 49 -13.84 17.63 12.58
CA GLU A 49 -12.97 16.56 13.10
C GLU A 49 -12.61 15.54 12.01
N ALA A 50 -13.55 15.24 11.11
CA ALA A 50 -13.29 14.37 9.98
C ALA A 50 -12.23 14.96 9.04
N LEU A 51 -12.34 16.25 8.71
CA LEU A 51 -11.36 16.94 7.86
C LEU A 51 -10.00 17.08 8.53
N GLU A 52 -9.97 17.39 9.83
CA GLU A 52 -8.73 17.47 10.60
C GLU A 52 -8.02 16.12 10.75
N SER A 53 -8.75 15.01 10.68
CA SER A 53 -8.16 13.67 10.69
C SER A 53 -7.43 13.30 9.41
N ILE A 54 -7.60 14.09 8.32
CA ILE A 54 -6.95 13.85 7.04
C ILE A 54 -5.61 14.57 6.99
N ASP A 55 -4.53 13.80 7.15
CA ASP A 55 -3.16 14.30 7.02
C ASP A 55 -2.75 14.43 5.54
N VAL A 56 -3.00 15.62 4.96
CA VAL A 56 -2.65 15.94 3.57
C VAL A 56 -1.15 15.80 3.28
N PRO A 57 -0.22 16.29 4.13
CA PRO A 57 1.22 16.09 3.92
C PRO A 57 1.61 14.62 3.76
N THR A 58 1.08 13.74 4.62
CA THR A 58 1.35 12.30 4.56
C THR A 58 0.76 11.68 3.31
N LEU A 59 -0.47 12.02 2.94
CA LEU A 59 -1.08 11.57 1.69
C LEU A 59 -0.28 12.02 0.46
N ALA A 60 0.19 13.27 0.45
CA ALA A 60 1.00 13.80 -0.64
C ALA A 60 2.36 13.10 -0.72
N LEU A 61 3.00 12.80 0.42
CA LEU A 61 4.23 12.03 0.49
C LEU A 61 4.04 10.61 -0.07
N LEU A 62 3.01 9.89 0.38
CA LEU A 62 2.68 8.54 -0.11
C LEU A 62 2.39 8.55 -1.61
N PHE A 63 1.60 9.53 -2.08
CA PHE A 63 1.30 9.69 -3.50
C PHE A 63 2.56 9.98 -4.32
N GLY A 64 3.42 10.89 -3.87
CA GLY A 64 4.69 11.21 -4.53
C GLY A 64 5.59 9.99 -4.66
N MET A 65 5.69 9.17 -3.61
CA MET A 65 6.46 7.90 -3.66
C MET A 65 5.86 6.90 -4.66
N MET A 66 4.53 6.79 -4.74
CA MET A 66 3.86 5.96 -5.75
C MET A 66 4.16 6.45 -7.18
N VAL A 67 4.12 7.77 -7.42
CA VAL A 67 4.45 8.35 -8.73
C VAL A 67 5.90 8.07 -9.11
N ILE A 68 6.86 8.29 -8.21
CA ILE A 68 8.28 8.03 -8.46
C ILE A 68 8.50 6.57 -8.87
N SER A 69 7.86 5.63 -8.18
CA SER A 69 8.00 4.22 -8.55
C SER A 69 7.32 3.83 -9.85
N ALA A 70 6.15 4.39 -10.15
CA ALA A 70 5.52 4.17 -11.45
C ALA A 70 6.48 4.59 -12.58
N GLN A 71 7.19 5.71 -12.40
CA GLN A 71 8.20 6.16 -13.36
C GLN A 71 9.43 5.23 -13.41
N LEU A 72 9.93 4.74 -12.27
CA LEU A 72 11.01 3.74 -12.26
C LEU A 72 10.61 2.45 -12.98
N ARG A 73 9.35 2.03 -12.83
CA ARG A 73 8.78 0.86 -13.51
C ARG A 73 8.68 1.07 -15.01
N LEU A 74 8.13 2.21 -15.44
CA LEU A 74 7.98 2.55 -16.86
C LEU A 74 9.34 2.81 -17.53
N GLY A 75 10.32 3.34 -16.80
CA GLY A 75 11.68 3.60 -17.28
C GLY A 75 12.54 2.34 -17.46
N GLY A 76 12.01 1.15 -17.15
CA GLY A 76 12.73 -0.11 -17.33
C GLY A 76 13.90 -0.32 -16.37
N PHE A 77 14.00 0.48 -15.29
CA PHE A 77 15.08 0.42 -14.30
C PHE A 77 15.22 -0.99 -13.71
N TYR A 78 14.08 -1.61 -13.37
CA TYR A 78 14.04 -2.97 -12.85
C TYR A 78 14.51 -4.00 -13.87
N GLY A 79 14.11 -3.86 -15.14
CA GLY A 79 14.59 -4.72 -16.23
C GLY A 79 16.10 -4.60 -16.45
N HIS A 80 16.66 -3.39 -16.32
CA HIS A 80 18.10 -3.16 -16.43
C HIS A 80 18.89 -3.87 -15.32
N ILE A 81 18.33 -3.93 -14.11
CA ILE A 81 18.95 -4.60 -12.97
C ILE A 81 18.82 -6.12 -13.08
N THR A 82 17.65 -6.64 -13.47
CA THR A 82 17.48 -8.06 -13.74
C THR A 82 18.46 -8.54 -14.81
N ASN A 83 18.62 -7.79 -15.89
CA ASN A 83 19.55 -8.16 -16.96
C ASN A 83 21.02 -8.13 -16.49
N ARG A 84 21.40 -7.21 -15.60
CA ARG A 84 22.75 -7.22 -15.00
C ARG A 84 22.99 -8.37 -14.03
N ILE A 85 21.97 -8.80 -13.29
CA ILE A 85 22.06 -9.90 -12.34
C ILE A 85 22.11 -11.25 -13.06
N VAL A 86 21.29 -11.45 -14.10
CA VAL A 86 21.22 -12.69 -14.89
C VAL A 86 22.47 -12.91 -15.77
N MET A 87 23.16 -11.83 -16.18
CA MET A 87 24.41 -11.93 -16.93
C MET A 87 25.60 -12.43 -16.09
N HIS A 88 25.45 -12.55 -14.78
CA HIS A 88 26.37 -13.29 -13.93
C HIS A 88 25.79 -14.70 -13.67
N ASP A 89 26.55 -15.75 -13.96
CA ASP A 89 26.24 -17.15 -13.61
C ASP A 89 26.23 -17.33 -12.07
N LEU A 90 25.22 -16.78 -11.41
CA LEU A 90 25.07 -16.79 -9.96
C LEU A 90 24.35 -18.06 -9.51
N SER A 91 24.90 -18.70 -8.48
CA SER A 91 24.20 -19.80 -7.79
C SER A 91 22.85 -19.32 -7.22
N PRO A 92 21.80 -20.17 -7.19
CA PRO A 92 20.45 -19.81 -6.72
C PRO A 92 20.37 -19.04 -5.38
N PRO A 93 21.12 -19.40 -4.32
CA PRO A 93 21.07 -18.65 -3.06
C PRO A 93 21.69 -17.25 -3.16
N LEU A 94 22.70 -17.06 -4.01
CA LEU A 94 23.32 -15.74 -4.20
C LEU A 94 22.41 -14.81 -4.99
N LEU A 95 21.70 -15.34 -5.99
CA LEU A 95 20.68 -14.60 -6.74
C LEU A 95 19.58 -14.09 -5.79
N LEU A 96 19.08 -14.97 -4.91
CA LEU A 96 18.06 -14.64 -3.92
C LEU A 96 18.55 -13.57 -2.94
N ALA A 97 19.76 -13.71 -2.39
CA ALA A 97 20.36 -12.72 -1.52
C ALA A 97 20.56 -11.36 -2.19
N SER A 98 20.99 -11.32 -3.46
CA SER A 98 21.15 -10.08 -4.22
C SER A 98 19.82 -9.39 -4.50
N VAL A 99 18.78 -10.13 -4.90
CA VAL A 99 17.44 -9.58 -5.14
C VAL A 99 16.82 -9.06 -3.84
N THR A 100 16.91 -9.84 -2.75
CA THR A 100 16.40 -9.41 -1.44
C THR A 100 17.16 -8.21 -0.89
N GLY A 101 18.50 -8.17 -1.03
CA GLY A 101 19.32 -7.04 -0.61
C GLY A 101 18.99 -5.77 -1.40
N PHE A 102 18.83 -5.90 -2.72
CA PHE A 102 18.44 -4.77 -3.57
C PHE A 102 17.01 -4.28 -3.28
N ALA A 103 16.06 -5.20 -3.12
CA ALA A 103 14.69 -4.87 -2.73
C ALA A 103 14.64 -4.22 -1.33
N GLY A 104 15.41 -4.73 -0.37
CA GLY A 104 15.53 -4.16 0.97
C GLY A 104 16.12 -2.76 0.96
N ALA A 105 17.18 -2.54 0.17
CA ALA A 105 17.77 -1.22 -0.01
C ALA A 105 16.77 -0.24 -0.65
N LEU A 106 16.07 -0.64 -1.72
CA LEU A 106 15.02 0.19 -2.29
C LEU A 106 13.89 0.44 -1.30
N SER A 107 13.50 -0.54 -0.49
CA SER A 107 12.41 -0.43 0.49
C SER A 107 12.78 0.46 1.70
N ALA A 108 14.06 0.78 1.87
CA ALA A 108 14.50 1.79 2.83
C ALA A 108 14.33 3.22 2.29
N PHE A 109 14.35 3.39 0.97
CA PHE A 109 14.15 4.69 0.30
C PHE A 109 12.72 4.87 -0.26
N LEU A 110 12.00 3.79 -0.52
CA LEU A 110 10.65 3.73 -1.08
C LEU A 110 9.74 2.90 -0.16
N THR A 111 8.44 3.18 -0.13
CA THR A 111 7.47 2.37 0.64
C THR A 111 7.50 0.89 0.22
N ASN A 112 7.35 -0.03 1.18
CA ASN A 112 7.40 -1.48 0.94
C ASN A 112 6.42 -1.96 -0.14
N ASP A 113 5.18 -1.44 -0.15
CA ASP A 113 4.14 -1.79 -1.13
C ASP A 113 4.59 -1.55 -2.58
N VAL A 114 5.38 -0.50 -2.74
CA VAL A 114 5.85 0.02 -4.01
C VAL A 114 6.98 -0.85 -4.57
N VAL A 115 7.89 -1.30 -3.70
CA VAL A 115 8.94 -2.26 -4.06
C VAL A 115 8.34 -3.63 -4.36
N CYS A 116 7.35 -4.06 -3.59
CA CYS A 116 6.66 -5.34 -3.80
C CYS A 116 6.04 -5.42 -5.21
N LEU A 117 5.29 -4.39 -5.62
CA LEU A 117 4.71 -4.32 -6.97
C LEU A 117 5.77 -4.26 -8.09
N ALA A 118 6.93 -3.68 -7.82
CA ALA A 118 8.02 -3.59 -8.78
C ALA A 118 8.83 -4.90 -8.93
N VAL A 119 8.91 -5.71 -7.88
CA VAL A 119 9.64 -6.99 -7.88
C VAL A 119 8.80 -8.13 -8.46
N THR A 120 7.47 -8.05 -8.43
CA THR A 120 6.57 -9.07 -9.04
C THR A 120 6.97 -9.50 -10.46
N PRO A 121 7.26 -8.60 -11.42
CA PRO A 121 7.70 -9.00 -12.77
C PRO A 121 9.12 -9.58 -12.86
N ILE A 122 9.92 -9.53 -11.78
CA ILE A 122 11.27 -10.11 -11.73
C ILE A 122 11.20 -11.62 -11.46
N LEU A 123 10.11 -12.08 -10.82
CA LEU A 123 9.89 -13.46 -10.40
C LEU A 123 8.98 -14.27 -11.35
N SER A 124 8.45 -13.64 -12.39
CA SER A 124 7.63 -14.27 -13.45
C SER A 124 8.47 -14.54 -14.70
#